data_AF-A0A524CVJ2-F1
#
_entry.id   AF-A0A524CVJ2-F1
#
_cell.length_a   1.000
_cell.length_b   1.000
_cell.length_c   1.000
_cell.angle_alpha   90.00
_cell.angle_beta   90.00
_cell.angle_gamma   90.00
#
_symmetry.space_group_name_H-M   'P 1'
#
loop_
_entity.id
_entity.type
_entity.pdbx_description
1 polymer ?
#
loop_
_entity_poly.entity_id
_entity_poly.type
_entity_poly.pdbx_seq_one_letter_code
_entity_poly.pdbx_strand_id
1 'polypeptide(L)'
;MTTSERSRSMTDSLDETEEILDLALATLRNLEYSFKKMERALSTSKLPTSSTFLAGSTDGVVCSAGALITGSSLTKAIESTRGSGRKLPPLALASDSGEAEETNLDIVRTIRKHMGSPRYIVTLRSSGNSLPMDTDESVFIGTRYMHGSSRIVSKLEDGIRKIGFEPVMDQGEFGGGALVFTLIENFAHESDLIVELTLSQGVVENHDRFLELLLLLGEI
;
A
#
# COMPACT_ATOMS: atom_id res chain seq x y z
N MET A 1 0.43 -39.02 -51.24
CA MET A 1 0.43 -37.81 -50.41
C MET A 1 1.85 -37.29 -50.34
N THR A 2 2.07 -36.13 -50.94
CA THR A 2 3.41 -35.55 -51.09
C THR A 2 3.79 -34.74 -49.85
N THR A 3 5.08 -34.64 -49.56
CA THR A 3 5.62 -33.93 -48.38
C THR A 3 5.12 -32.49 -48.28
N SER A 4 4.78 -31.86 -49.41
CA SER A 4 4.21 -30.51 -49.50
C SER A 4 2.78 -30.39 -48.99
N GLU A 5 1.95 -31.44 -49.07
CA GLU A 5 0.57 -31.44 -48.55
C GLU A 5 0.56 -31.58 -47.03
N ARG A 6 1.53 -32.32 -46.47
CA ARG A 6 1.74 -32.46 -45.02
C ARG A 6 2.23 -31.16 -44.37
N SER A 7 3.15 -30.46 -45.02
CA SER A 7 3.66 -29.18 -44.50
C SER A 7 2.58 -28.09 -44.47
N ARG A 8 1.70 -28.02 -45.49
CA ARG A 8 0.56 -27.10 -45.50
C ARG A 8 -0.49 -27.44 -44.45
N SER A 9 -0.82 -28.73 -44.31
CA SER A 9 -1.72 -29.18 -43.26
C SER A 9 -1.19 -28.91 -41.84
N MET A 10 0.13 -28.91 -41.63
CA MET A 10 0.72 -28.57 -40.33
C MET A 10 0.72 -27.06 -40.06
N THR A 11 0.96 -26.22 -41.06
CA THR A 11 0.88 -24.76 -40.89
C THR A 11 -0.56 -24.32 -40.62
N ASP A 12 -1.53 -24.89 -41.33
CA ASP A 12 -2.95 -24.56 -41.13
C ASP A 12 -3.42 -24.95 -39.71
N SER A 13 -2.94 -26.08 -39.17
CA SER A 13 -3.23 -26.48 -37.78
C SER A 13 -2.51 -25.64 -36.73
N LEU A 14 -1.35 -25.05 -37.05
CA LEU A 14 -0.64 -24.16 -36.13
C LEU A 14 -1.33 -22.79 -36.07
N ASP A 15 -1.75 -22.26 -37.21
CA ASP A 15 -2.51 -21.00 -37.30
C ASP A 15 -3.84 -21.12 -36.54
N GLU A 16 -4.55 -22.25 -36.69
CA GLU A 16 -5.78 -22.54 -35.94
C GLU A 16 -5.52 -22.66 -34.42
N THR A 17 -4.37 -23.21 -34.02
CA THR A 17 -3.98 -23.31 -32.60
C THR A 17 -3.65 -21.93 -32.02
N GLU A 18 -3.01 -21.05 -32.79
CA GLU A 18 -2.68 -19.68 -32.39
C GLU A 18 -3.94 -18.84 -32.19
N GLU A 19 -4.92 -18.92 -33.10
CA GLU A 19 -6.21 -18.25 -32.95
C GLU A 19 -6.97 -18.72 -31.69
N ILE A 20 -6.95 -20.03 -31.40
CA ILE A 20 -7.57 -20.58 -30.19
C ILE A 20 -6.85 -20.07 -28.93
N LEU A 21 -5.52 -19.95 -28.96
CA LEU A 21 -4.73 -19.44 -27.84
C LEU A 21 -5.02 -17.96 -27.57
N ASP A 22 -5.12 -17.15 -28.61
CA ASP A 22 -5.46 -15.72 -28.50
C ASP A 22 -6.87 -15.53 -27.95
N LEU A 23 -7.83 -16.34 -28.40
CA LEU A 23 -9.18 -16.34 -27.87
C LEU A 23 -9.20 -16.75 -26.38
N ALA A 24 -8.42 -17.75 -25.99
CA ALA A 24 -8.29 -18.17 -24.60
C ALA A 24 -7.65 -17.08 -23.73
N LEU A 25 -6.60 -16.41 -24.20
CA LEU A 25 -5.94 -15.30 -23.52
C LEU A 25 -6.86 -14.09 -23.37
N ALA A 26 -7.61 -13.74 -24.42
CA ALA A 26 -8.61 -12.68 -24.36
C ALA A 26 -9.72 -13.01 -23.35
N THR A 27 -10.16 -14.27 -23.30
CA THR A 27 -11.16 -14.75 -22.33
C THR A 27 -10.62 -14.69 -20.90
N LEU A 28 -9.36 -15.09 -20.66
CA LEU A 28 -8.71 -14.98 -19.35
C LEU A 28 -8.57 -13.52 -18.89
N ARG A 29 -8.20 -12.61 -19.78
CA ARG A 29 -8.13 -11.16 -19.47
C ARG A 29 -9.51 -10.59 -19.14
N ASN A 30 -10.55 -11.00 -19.87
CA ASN A 30 -11.93 -10.59 -19.60
C ASN A 30 -12.46 -11.17 -18.28
N LEU A 31 -12.07 -12.41 -17.94
CA LEU A 31 -12.37 -13.02 -16.65
C LEU A 31 -11.66 -12.28 -15.53
N GLU A 32 -10.37 -11.97 -15.66
CA GLU A 32 -9.61 -11.19 -14.68
C GLU A 32 -10.23 -9.80 -14.46
N TYR A 33 -10.64 -9.13 -15.53
CA TYR A 33 -11.33 -7.84 -15.44
C TYR A 33 -12.68 -7.97 -14.73
N SER A 34 -13.44 -9.03 -15.03
CA SER A 34 -14.72 -9.33 -14.37
C SER A 34 -14.54 -9.69 -12.90
N PHE A 35 -13.47 -10.42 -12.55
CA PHE A 35 -13.09 -10.70 -11.17
C PHE A 35 -12.71 -9.43 -10.43
N LYS A 36 -11.89 -8.54 -11.00
CA LYS A 36 -11.59 -7.23 -10.38
C LYS A 36 -12.83 -6.36 -10.19
N LYS A 37 -13.77 -6.39 -11.14
CA LYS A 37 -15.04 -5.67 -11.03
C LYS A 37 -15.94 -6.29 -9.95
N MET A 38 -15.97 -7.61 -9.87
CA MET A 38 -16.73 -8.35 -8.86
C MET A 38 -16.12 -8.20 -7.46
N GLU A 39 -14.79 -8.20 -7.35
CA GLU A 39 -14.03 -7.89 -6.14
C GLU A 39 -14.35 -6.47 -5.67
N ARG A 40 -14.28 -5.46 -6.56
CA ARG A 40 -14.73 -4.09 -6.25
C ARG A 40 -16.20 -4.03 -5.83
N ALA A 41 -17.09 -4.77 -6.48
CA ALA A 41 -18.50 -4.83 -6.12
C ALA A 41 -18.75 -5.55 -4.78
N LEU A 42 -17.97 -6.58 -4.47
CA LEU A 42 -18.01 -7.28 -3.18
C LEU A 42 -17.41 -6.41 -2.07
N SER A 43 -16.39 -5.59 -2.36
CA SER A 43 -15.90 -4.54 -1.45
C SER A 43 -16.94 -3.46 -1.15
N THR A 44 -17.93 -3.24 -2.03
CA THR A 44 -19.08 -2.34 -1.76
C THR A 44 -20.21 -2.98 -0.95
N SER A 45 -20.16 -4.31 -0.71
CA SER A 45 -21.01 -4.91 0.31
C SER A 45 -20.41 -4.56 1.66
N LYS A 46 -21.19 -3.85 2.50
CA LYS A 46 -20.80 -3.33 3.81
C LYS A 46 -20.29 -4.45 4.73
N LEU A 47 -19.03 -4.83 4.58
CA LEU A 47 -18.28 -5.49 5.63
C LEU A 47 -18.17 -4.46 6.76
N PRO A 48 -18.41 -4.86 8.03
CA PRO A 48 -18.19 -3.95 9.14
C PRO A 48 -16.75 -3.45 9.08
N THR A 49 -16.57 -2.15 8.86
CA THR A 49 -15.29 -1.46 8.92
C THR A 49 -14.75 -1.62 10.34
N SER A 50 -13.89 -2.61 10.53
CA SER A 50 -13.18 -2.76 11.78
C SER A 50 -11.87 -1.98 11.66
N SER A 51 -11.74 -0.94 12.48
CA SER A 51 -10.47 -0.29 12.74
C SER A 51 -9.90 -0.80 14.06
N THR A 52 -8.59 -1.00 14.12
CA THR A 52 -7.87 -1.46 15.31
C THR A 52 -6.76 -0.47 15.63
N PHE A 53 -6.60 -0.15 16.91
CA PHE A 53 -5.48 0.63 17.42
C PHE A 53 -4.53 -0.27 18.19
N LEU A 54 -3.26 -0.25 17.82
CA LEU A 54 -2.18 -0.90 18.56
C LEU A 54 -1.37 0.20 19.25
N ALA A 55 -1.35 0.15 20.58
CA ALA A 55 -0.62 1.14 21.36
C ALA A 55 0.90 1.03 21.11
N GLY A 56 1.55 2.18 20.98
CA GLY A 56 3.00 2.33 20.88
C GLY A 56 3.50 3.39 21.85
N SER A 57 4.79 3.74 21.76
CA SER A 57 5.45 4.62 22.73
C SER A 57 5.96 5.94 22.16
N THR A 58 5.48 6.35 20.99
CA THR A 58 5.97 7.52 20.26
C THR A 58 4.84 8.54 20.07
N ASP A 59 5.22 9.80 19.80
CA ASP A 59 4.28 10.92 19.71
C ASP A 59 3.58 11.05 18.34
N GLY A 60 3.90 10.18 17.39
CA GLY A 60 3.20 10.09 16.10
C GLY A 60 2.65 8.70 15.84
N VAL A 61 1.86 8.58 14.78
CA VAL A 61 1.09 7.37 14.46
C VAL A 61 1.35 6.92 13.04
N VAL A 62 1.44 5.61 12.87
CA VAL A 62 1.46 4.99 11.54
C VAL A 62 0.08 4.39 11.28
N CYS A 63 -0.52 4.65 10.13
CA CYS A 63 -1.84 4.16 9.81
C CYS A 63 -1.91 3.48 8.44
N SER A 64 -2.90 2.61 8.24
CA SER A 64 -3.14 2.01 6.93
C SER A 64 -4.57 1.50 6.80
N ALA A 65 -5.24 1.86 5.71
CA ALA A 65 -6.63 1.47 5.46
C ALA A 65 -6.78 -0.02 5.09
N GLY A 66 -5.77 -0.65 4.50
CA GLY A 66 -5.82 -2.04 4.01
C GLY A 66 -5.10 -3.08 4.88
N ALA A 67 -4.55 -2.66 6.02
CA ALA A 67 -3.65 -3.48 6.84
C ALA A 67 -4.32 -4.58 7.68
N LEU A 68 -5.64 -4.69 7.66
CA LEU A 68 -6.40 -5.78 8.29
C LEU A 68 -7.07 -6.72 7.27
N ILE A 69 -6.76 -6.56 5.97
CA ILE A 69 -7.24 -7.48 4.94
C ILE A 69 -6.44 -8.79 5.06
N THR A 70 -7.14 -9.88 5.33
CA THR A 70 -6.53 -11.21 5.45
C THR A 70 -5.75 -11.56 4.19
N GLY A 71 -4.49 -11.98 4.36
CA GLY A 71 -3.62 -12.39 3.27
C GLY A 71 -2.84 -11.26 2.58
N SER A 72 -3.12 -9.99 2.89
CA SER A 72 -2.33 -8.87 2.35
C SER A 72 -0.89 -8.92 2.87
N SER A 73 0.09 -8.54 2.03
CA SER A 73 1.50 -8.49 2.42
C SER A 73 1.72 -7.56 3.62
N LEU A 74 1.02 -6.42 3.65
CA LEU A 74 1.13 -5.44 4.73
C LEU A 74 0.58 -5.96 6.06
N THR A 75 -0.54 -6.70 6.03
CA THR A 75 -1.09 -7.37 7.23
C THR A 75 -0.04 -8.34 7.80
N LYS A 76 0.54 -9.21 6.96
CA LYS A 76 1.57 -10.17 7.38
C LYS A 76 2.81 -9.45 7.94
N ALA A 77 3.25 -8.38 7.30
CA ALA A 77 4.39 -7.58 7.74
C ALA A 77 4.14 -6.99 9.14
N ILE A 78 2.98 -6.38 9.36
CA ILE A 78 2.61 -5.83 10.68
C ILE A 78 2.46 -6.91 11.73
N GLU A 79 1.86 -8.06 11.41
CA GLU A 79 1.75 -9.17 12.35
C GLU A 79 3.12 -9.73 12.73
N SER A 80 4.04 -9.81 11.77
CA SER A 80 5.39 -10.32 12.02
C SER A 80 6.19 -9.46 13.00
N THR A 81 5.94 -8.14 13.07
CA THR A 81 6.63 -7.23 14.00
C THR A 81 6.06 -7.27 15.42
N ARG A 82 4.89 -7.89 15.62
CA ARG A 82 4.31 -8.11 16.96
C ARG A 82 5.19 -9.07 17.75
N GLY A 83 5.49 -8.71 19.00
CA GLY A 83 6.32 -9.54 19.87
C GLY A 83 7.83 -9.38 19.67
N SER A 84 8.27 -8.47 18.79
CA SER A 84 9.69 -8.15 18.59
C SER A 84 10.39 -7.55 19.83
N GLY A 85 9.63 -7.14 20.85
CA GLY A 85 10.15 -6.47 22.05
C GLY A 85 10.67 -5.05 21.81
N ARG A 86 10.52 -4.53 20.58
CA ARG A 86 10.94 -3.18 20.20
C ARG A 86 9.84 -2.15 20.50
N LYS A 87 10.26 -0.90 20.68
CA LYS A 87 9.36 0.25 20.84
C LYS A 87 8.84 0.69 19.48
N LEU A 88 7.71 0.14 19.07
CA LEU A 88 7.06 0.50 17.81
C LEU A 88 6.21 1.77 17.97
N PRO A 89 6.00 2.53 16.87
CA PRO A 89 5.01 3.58 16.88
C PRO A 89 3.60 3.02 17.05
N PRO A 90 2.66 3.78 17.62
CA PRO A 90 1.24 3.47 17.59
C PRO A 90 0.77 3.19 16.16
N LEU A 91 -0.08 2.16 16.00
CA LEU A 91 -0.63 1.75 14.70
C LEU A 91 -2.15 1.91 14.67
N ALA A 92 -2.68 2.61 13.67
CA ALA A 92 -4.13 2.71 13.41
C ALA A 92 -4.48 2.02 12.08
N LEU A 93 -5.09 0.84 12.15
CA LEU A 93 -5.24 -0.07 11.01
C LEU A 93 -6.72 -0.29 10.68
N ALA A 94 -7.06 -0.41 9.41
CA ALA A 94 -8.42 -0.77 8.97
C ALA A 94 -8.40 -1.90 7.93
N SER A 95 -9.60 -2.36 7.53
CA SER A 95 -9.85 -3.54 6.67
C SER A 95 -10.41 -3.17 5.28
N ASP A 96 -10.08 -1.99 4.77
CA ASP A 96 -10.58 -1.45 3.50
C ASP A 96 -9.49 -0.74 2.69
N SER A 97 -8.95 -1.44 1.68
CA SER A 97 -7.95 -0.89 0.75
C SER A 97 -8.52 0.12 -0.24
N GLY A 98 -9.86 0.22 -0.34
CA GLY A 98 -10.56 1.18 -1.19
C GLY A 98 -10.64 2.58 -0.60
N GLU A 99 -10.24 2.76 0.67
CA GLU A 99 -10.28 4.03 1.38
C GLU A 99 -11.67 4.69 1.34
N ALA A 100 -12.72 3.89 1.60
CA ALA A 100 -14.07 4.42 1.72
C ALA A 100 -14.13 5.50 2.80
N GLU A 101 -14.99 6.50 2.59
CA GLU A 101 -15.10 7.66 3.46
C GLU A 101 -15.33 7.26 4.94
N GLU A 102 -16.19 6.28 5.18
CA GLU A 102 -16.48 5.76 6.52
C GLU A 102 -15.23 5.15 7.18
N THR A 103 -14.43 4.38 6.44
CA THR A 103 -13.15 3.82 6.91
C THR A 103 -12.17 4.93 7.29
N ASN A 104 -12.04 5.96 6.45
CA ASN A 104 -11.09 7.05 6.68
C ASN A 104 -11.49 7.84 7.94
N LEU A 105 -12.78 8.12 8.10
CA LEU A 105 -13.32 8.77 9.30
C LEU A 105 -13.14 7.90 10.56
N ASP A 106 -13.28 6.58 10.45
CA ASP A 106 -13.05 5.68 11.57
C ASP A 106 -11.57 5.62 12.00
N ILE A 107 -10.62 5.70 11.05
CA ILE A 107 -9.20 5.87 11.36
C ILE A 107 -8.98 7.19 12.10
N VAL A 108 -9.53 8.31 11.60
CA VAL A 108 -9.45 9.63 12.27
C VAL A 108 -9.98 9.56 13.70
N ARG A 109 -11.19 9.01 13.90
CA ARG A 109 -11.80 8.85 15.23
C ARG A 109 -10.93 8.00 16.14
N THR A 110 -10.35 6.93 15.61
CA THR A 110 -9.47 6.02 16.35
C THR A 110 -8.21 6.73 16.81
N ILE A 111 -7.57 7.51 15.94
CA ILE A 111 -6.40 8.32 16.28
C ILE A 111 -6.75 9.36 17.35
N ARG A 112 -7.83 10.15 17.14
CA ARG A 112 -8.27 11.15 18.12
C ARG A 112 -8.57 10.56 19.48
N LYS A 113 -9.23 9.40 19.52
CA LYS A 113 -9.60 8.72 20.77
C LYS A 113 -8.39 8.32 21.61
N HIS A 114 -7.30 7.88 20.98
CA HIS A 114 -6.15 7.30 21.69
C HIS A 114 -4.96 8.25 21.83
N MET A 115 -4.77 9.17 20.89
CA MET A 115 -3.62 10.09 20.88
C MET A 115 -4.03 11.56 20.96
N GLY A 116 -5.27 11.90 20.61
CA GLY A 116 -5.69 13.30 20.47
C GLY A 116 -5.04 13.94 19.25
N SER A 117 -3.84 14.51 19.45
CA SER A 117 -3.11 15.35 18.49
C SER A 117 -1.72 14.77 18.22
N PRO A 118 -1.58 13.76 17.35
CA PRO A 118 -0.28 13.17 17.05
C PRO A 118 0.63 14.19 16.36
N ARG A 119 1.91 14.18 16.69
CA ARG A 119 2.91 15.07 16.10
C ARG A 119 3.13 14.79 14.61
N TYR A 120 3.11 13.53 14.21
CA TYR A 120 3.17 13.12 12.82
C TYR A 120 2.21 11.97 12.55
N ILE A 121 1.74 11.88 11.30
CA ILE A 121 0.87 10.82 10.81
C ILE A 121 1.45 10.28 9.51
N VAL A 122 1.80 9.00 9.49
CA VAL A 122 2.36 8.35 8.30
C VAL A 122 1.41 7.25 7.84
N THR A 123 0.87 7.40 6.64
CA THR A 123 0.03 6.36 6.02
C THR A 123 0.90 5.38 5.26
N LEU A 124 0.81 4.08 5.55
CA LEU A 124 1.49 3.03 4.80
C LEU A 124 0.58 2.40 3.75
N ARG A 125 1.13 2.24 2.55
CA ARG A 125 0.53 1.49 1.45
C ARG A 125 1.54 0.48 0.93
N SER A 126 1.08 -0.71 0.57
CA SER A 126 1.89 -1.62 -0.25
C SER A 126 1.68 -1.26 -1.71
N SER A 127 2.75 -1.18 -2.48
CA SER A 127 2.62 -1.15 -3.93
C SER A 127 2.00 -2.47 -4.39
N GLY A 128 0.98 -2.39 -5.24
CA GLY A 128 0.57 -3.57 -6.00
C GLY A 128 1.62 -3.89 -7.07
N ASN A 129 1.48 -5.03 -7.74
CA ASN A 129 2.35 -5.44 -8.85
C ASN A 129 2.35 -4.46 -10.05
N SER A 130 1.54 -3.41 -10.02
CA SER A 130 1.34 -2.45 -11.11
C SER A 130 2.18 -1.18 -11.01
N LEU A 131 2.89 -0.94 -9.90
CA LEU A 131 3.80 0.19 -9.77
C LEU A 131 5.20 -0.24 -10.20
N PRO A 132 5.80 0.40 -11.21
CA PRO A 132 7.20 0.18 -11.55
C PRO A 132 8.06 0.82 -10.47
N MET A 133 8.26 0.11 -9.36
CA MET A 133 9.26 0.48 -8.38
C MET A 133 10.59 -0.07 -8.89
N ASP A 134 11.50 0.82 -9.24
CA ASP A 134 12.78 0.49 -9.90
C ASP A 134 13.68 -0.39 -9.02
N THR A 135 13.46 -0.40 -7.70
CA THR A 135 14.23 -1.22 -6.75
C THR A 135 13.34 -1.90 -5.70
N ASP A 136 13.72 -3.12 -5.29
CA ASP A 136 13.08 -3.86 -4.19
C ASP A 136 13.18 -3.13 -2.83
N GLU A 137 14.00 -2.09 -2.74
CA GLU A 137 14.21 -1.26 -1.54
C GLU A 137 13.70 0.18 -1.71
N SER A 138 12.85 0.42 -2.71
CA SER A 138 12.21 1.72 -2.92
C SER A 138 11.10 1.99 -1.90
N VAL A 139 11.08 3.21 -1.38
CA VAL A 139 9.97 3.77 -0.58
C VAL A 139 9.50 5.06 -1.25
N PHE A 140 8.29 5.03 -1.81
CA PHE A 140 7.73 6.22 -2.46
C PHE A 140 7.06 7.10 -1.43
N ILE A 141 7.38 8.39 -1.46
CA ILE A 141 6.75 9.42 -0.64
C ILE A 141 5.69 10.10 -1.51
N GLY A 142 4.42 9.93 -1.12
CA GLY A 142 3.29 10.50 -1.83
C GLY A 142 3.21 12.02 -1.64
N THR A 143 3.23 12.77 -2.73
CA THR A 143 3.24 14.24 -2.71
C THR A 143 1.93 14.89 -3.15
N ARG A 144 0.93 14.12 -3.64
CA ARG A 144 -0.38 14.67 -4.08
C ARG A 144 -1.09 15.39 -2.94
N TYR A 145 -1.15 14.69 -1.80
CA TYR A 145 -1.62 15.23 -0.54
C TYR A 145 -0.52 14.96 0.48
N MET A 146 0.10 16.03 0.95
CA MET A 146 1.12 15.99 1.99
C MET A 146 1.00 17.27 2.81
N HIS A 147 1.16 17.15 4.12
CA HIS A 147 1.28 18.28 5.03
C HIS A 147 2.62 18.19 5.74
N GLY A 148 3.34 19.30 5.84
CA GLY A 148 4.57 19.39 6.61
C GLY A 148 5.58 20.34 6.00
N SER A 149 6.51 20.82 6.83
CA SER A 149 7.59 21.68 6.35
C SER A 149 8.60 20.89 5.51
N SER A 150 9.20 21.53 4.51
CA SER A 150 10.29 20.92 3.71
C SER A 150 11.41 20.34 4.58
N ARG A 151 11.73 21.01 5.70
CA ARG A 151 12.73 20.53 6.67
C ARG A 151 12.37 19.16 7.26
N ILE A 152 11.10 18.92 7.59
CA ILE A 152 10.68 17.65 8.20
C ILE A 152 10.60 16.56 7.14
N VAL A 153 10.13 16.89 5.94
CA VAL A 153 10.14 15.95 4.80
C VAL A 153 11.57 15.52 4.47
N SER A 154 12.52 16.46 4.40
CA SER A 154 13.93 16.12 4.17
C SER A 154 14.53 15.25 5.30
N LYS A 155 14.13 15.47 6.56
CA LYS A 155 14.55 14.59 7.67
C LYS A 155 14.03 13.16 7.49
N LEU A 156 12.79 13.01 7.04
CA LEU A 156 12.21 11.70 6.73
C LEU A 156 12.97 11.03 5.59
N GLU A 157 13.22 11.75 4.48
CA GLU A 157 14.03 11.26 3.36
C GLU A 157 15.43 10.82 3.79
N ASP A 158 16.14 11.64 4.56
CA ASP A 158 17.46 11.33 5.09
C ASP A 158 17.42 10.11 6.01
N GLY A 159 16.37 10.00 6.83
CA GLY A 159 16.12 8.83 7.69
C GLY A 159 15.96 7.54 6.88
N ILE A 160 15.12 7.59 5.83
CA ILE A 160 14.86 6.46 4.92
C ILE A 160 16.16 6.03 4.22
N ARG A 161 16.97 6.98 3.72
CA ARG A 161 18.29 6.68 3.13
C ARG A 161 19.26 6.09 4.14
N LYS A 162 19.26 6.60 5.38
CA LYS A 162 20.19 6.15 6.42
C LYS A 162 19.99 4.68 6.78
N ILE A 163 18.76 4.20 6.74
CA ILE A 163 18.44 2.77 6.93
C ILE A 163 18.55 1.96 5.62
N GLY A 164 19.08 2.56 4.55
CA GLY A 164 19.43 1.86 3.31
C GLY A 164 18.27 1.68 2.32
N PHE A 165 17.17 2.41 2.46
CA PHE A 165 16.12 2.45 1.42
C PHE A 165 16.37 3.61 0.45
N GLU A 166 15.75 3.52 -0.72
CA GLU A 166 15.75 4.58 -1.71
C GLU A 166 14.43 5.38 -1.62
N PRO A 167 14.41 6.60 -1.04
CA PRO A 167 13.22 7.42 -1.05
C PRO A 167 13.01 8.01 -2.45
N VAL A 168 11.82 7.79 -3.00
CA VAL A 168 11.41 8.33 -4.31
C VAL A 168 10.21 9.25 -4.11
N MET A 169 10.32 10.50 -4.50
CA MET A 169 9.17 11.41 -4.51
C MET A 169 8.30 11.11 -5.73
N ASP A 170 7.04 10.76 -5.51
CA ASP A 170 6.14 10.25 -6.55
C ASP A 170 5.60 11.33 -7.51
N GLN A 171 5.96 12.60 -7.31
CA GLN A 171 5.47 13.77 -8.05
C GLN A 171 3.93 13.87 -8.11
N GLY A 172 3.22 13.27 -7.15
CA GLY A 172 1.77 13.27 -7.03
C GLY A 172 1.05 12.28 -7.94
N GLU A 173 1.78 11.33 -8.55
CA GLU A 173 1.21 10.35 -9.47
C GLU A 173 0.52 9.19 -8.73
N PHE A 174 1.08 8.73 -7.61
CA PHE A 174 0.74 7.40 -7.05
C PHE A 174 0.26 7.43 -5.60
N GLY A 175 0.75 8.36 -4.80
CA GLY A 175 0.48 8.50 -3.38
C GLY A 175 -0.27 9.77 -3.02
N GLY A 176 -0.75 9.82 -1.78
CA GLY A 176 -1.72 10.83 -1.34
C GLY A 176 -3.13 10.39 -1.71
N GLY A 177 -3.57 9.27 -1.12
CA GLY A 177 -4.93 8.76 -1.24
C GLY A 177 -5.99 9.62 -0.54
N ALA A 178 -7.23 9.15 -0.61
CA ALA A 178 -8.36 9.73 0.11
C ALA A 178 -8.13 9.73 1.64
N LEU A 179 -7.49 8.69 2.18
CA LEU A 179 -7.16 8.63 3.60
C LEU A 179 -6.25 9.81 4.02
N VAL A 180 -5.21 10.08 3.26
CA VAL A 180 -4.24 11.16 3.57
C VAL A 180 -4.93 12.51 3.47
N PHE A 181 -5.77 12.71 2.46
CA PHE A 181 -6.59 13.92 2.34
C PHE A 181 -7.48 14.11 3.58
N THR A 182 -8.22 13.09 4.00
CA THR A 182 -9.07 13.15 5.20
C THR A 182 -8.26 13.41 6.47
N LEU A 183 -7.05 12.85 6.59
CA LEU A 183 -6.15 13.13 7.71
C LEU A 183 -5.70 14.60 7.74
N ILE A 184 -5.36 15.17 6.58
CA ILE A 184 -4.99 16.58 6.46
C ILE A 184 -6.14 17.48 6.92
N GLU A 185 -7.37 17.23 6.46
CA GLU A 185 -8.54 18.02 6.86
C GLU A 185 -8.80 18.00 8.37
N ASN A 186 -8.37 16.94 9.06
CA ASN A 186 -8.66 16.73 10.48
C ASN A 186 -7.48 17.04 11.42
N PHE A 187 -6.24 17.05 10.93
CA PHE A 187 -5.03 17.13 11.78
C PHE A 187 -3.97 18.12 11.29
N ALA A 188 -4.09 18.76 10.13
CA ALA A 188 -3.04 19.65 9.60
C ALA A 188 -2.72 20.87 10.48
N HIS A 189 -3.60 21.24 11.41
CA HIS A 189 -3.33 22.32 12.36
C HIS A 189 -2.62 21.84 13.64
N GLU A 190 -2.54 20.53 13.85
CA GLU A 190 -2.10 19.89 15.08
C GLU A 190 -0.86 19.00 14.86
N SER A 191 -0.64 18.54 13.63
CA SER A 191 0.48 17.67 13.25
C SER A 191 1.53 18.42 12.44
N ASP A 192 2.80 18.17 12.75
CA ASP A 192 3.96 18.70 12.02
C ASP A 192 4.14 18.06 10.64
N LEU A 193 3.66 16.83 10.46
CA LEU A 193 3.79 16.02 9.24
C LEU A 193 2.60 15.09 9.04
N ILE A 194 2.02 15.06 7.84
CA ILE A 194 1.06 14.06 7.38
C ILE A 194 1.47 13.64 5.97
N VAL A 195 1.82 12.37 5.79
CA VAL A 195 2.38 11.87 4.52
C VAL A 195 1.99 10.43 4.25
N GLU A 196 1.98 10.05 2.98
CA GLU A 196 1.86 8.65 2.56
C GLU A 196 3.22 8.08 2.17
N LEU A 197 3.50 6.86 2.63
CA LEU A 197 4.60 6.05 2.14
C LEU A 197 4.04 4.82 1.42
N THR A 198 4.38 4.68 0.15
CA THR A 198 4.11 3.47 -0.63
C THR A 198 5.37 2.62 -0.66
N LEU A 199 5.28 1.40 -0.13
CA LEU A 199 6.38 0.48 0.07
C LEU A 199 6.42 -0.55 -1.07
N SER A 200 7.62 -0.91 -1.52
CA SER A 200 7.80 -2.03 -2.46
C SER A 200 7.38 -3.37 -1.83
N GLN A 201 7.07 -4.35 -2.67
CA GLN A 201 6.86 -5.72 -2.20
C GLN A 201 8.10 -6.25 -1.47
N GLY A 202 9.31 -5.95 -1.96
CA GLY A 202 10.56 -6.32 -1.29
C GLY A 202 10.68 -5.80 0.15
N VAL A 203 10.25 -4.56 0.41
CA VAL A 203 10.20 -4.00 1.77
C VAL A 203 9.14 -4.71 2.62
N VAL A 204 7.93 -4.91 2.08
CA VAL A 204 6.80 -5.46 2.85
C VAL A 204 6.96 -6.96 3.13
N GLU A 205 7.57 -7.72 2.22
CA GLU A 205 7.80 -9.16 2.38
C GLU A 205 9.03 -9.48 3.23
N ASN A 206 9.92 -8.52 3.46
CA ASN A 206 11.10 -8.67 4.30
C ASN A 206 10.85 -8.14 5.73
N HIS A 207 10.74 -9.06 6.68
CA HIS A 207 10.48 -8.76 8.10
C HIS A 207 11.45 -7.74 8.69
N ASP A 208 12.77 -7.96 8.52
CA ASP A 208 13.79 -7.12 9.15
C ASP A 208 13.75 -5.70 8.56
N ARG A 209 13.58 -5.59 7.25
CA ARG A 209 13.49 -4.31 6.53
C ARG A 209 12.23 -3.54 6.91
N PHE A 210 11.08 -4.21 6.96
CA PHE A 210 9.84 -3.58 7.41
C PHE A 210 9.92 -3.12 8.86
N LEU A 211 10.56 -3.90 9.74
CA LEU A 211 10.77 -3.53 11.13
C LEU A 211 11.68 -2.32 11.27
N GLU A 212 12.81 -2.26 10.55
CA GLU A 212 13.71 -1.11 10.51
C GLU A 212 12.97 0.16 10.09
N LEU A 213 12.12 0.06 9.05
CA LEU A 213 11.29 1.17 8.62
C LEU A 213 10.34 1.63 9.73
N LEU A 214 9.58 0.72 10.35
CA LEU A 214 8.65 1.08 11.43
C LEU A 214 9.37 1.74 12.63
N LEU A 215 10.58 1.28 12.97
CA LEU A 215 11.37 1.88 14.03
C LEU A 215 11.81 3.30 13.68
N LEU A 216 12.29 3.53 12.45
CA LEU A 216 12.58 4.87 11.95
C LEU A 216 11.36 5.78 12.05
N LEU A 217 10.18 5.29 11.63
CA LEU A 217 8.95 6.08 11.69
C LEU A 217 8.56 6.46 13.13
N GLY A 218 9.01 5.70 14.13
CA GLY A 218 8.85 6.06 15.54
C GLY A 218 9.76 7.19 16.03
N GLU A 219 10.81 7.53 15.29
CA GLU A 219 11.88 8.46 15.70
C GLU A 219 11.83 9.85 15.03
N ILE A 220 10.88 10.07 14.11
CA ILE A 220 10.70 11.34 13.38
C ILE A 220 10.37 12.51 14.34
#